data_AF-A0A1V5YQF6-F1
#
_entry.id   AF-A0A1V5YQF6-F1
#
_cell.length_a   1.000
_cell.length_b   1.000
_cell.length_c   1.000
_cell.angle_alpha   90.00
_cell.angle_beta   90.00
_cell.angle_gamma   90.00
#
_symmetry.space_group_name_H-M   'P 1'
#
loop_
_entity.id
_entity.type
_entity.pdbx_description
1 polymer ?
#
loop_
_entity_poly.entity_id
_entity_poly.type
_entity_poly.pdbx_seq_one_letter_code
_entity_poly.pdbx_strand_id
1 'polypeptide(L)'
;MKPKLLTAILLFISAYSPLFLILAVKDFDFYCSYSFGHPVAISILLGLSALSVILLFVTIGSIKRGNMPVTVKAVKNRSVDLINYTIPYIVSFFGFDLAKVEDIISLSIFLLLLLLLTIKSKSVFMNPILLLAGYNLYDLEYEYDGKPTSTIVISKHEMKAGERFYIRSLTRFLYFVTEKETTNAQ
;
A
#
# COMPACT_ATOMS: atom_id res chain seq x y z
N MET A 1 -13.38 -16.18 -9.62
CA MET A 1 -12.29 -16.66 -8.72
C MET A 1 -11.16 -15.61 -8.72
N LYS A 2 -10.57 -15.29 -7.55
CA LYS A 2 -9.24 -14.64 -7.38
C LYS A 2 -8.98 -13.12 -7.64
N PRO A 3 -9.93 -12.16 -7.66
CA PRO A 3 -9.55 -10.72 -7.74
C PRO A 3 -8.72 -10.25 -6.53
N LYS A 4 -8.90 -10.90 -5.37
CA LYS A 4 -8.26 -10.51 -4.09
C LYS A 4 -6.74 -10.65 -4.07
N LEU A 5 -6.17 -11.63 -4.79
CA LEU A 5 -4.72 -11.84 -4.80
C LEU A 5 -4.02 -10.85 -5.74
N LEU A 6 -4.61 -10.57 -6.90
CA LEU A 6 -4.08 -9.61 -7.84
C LEU A 6 -4.04 -8.20 -7.22
N THR A 7 -5.13 -7.78 -6.55
CA THR A 7 -5.14 -6.51 -5.80
C THR A 7 -4.08 -6.46 -4.71
N ALA A 8 -3.82 -7.57 -4.01
CA ALA A 8 -2.77 -7.64 -3.00
C ALA A 8 -1.36 -7.52 -3.60
N ILE A 9 -1.11 -8.16 -4.75
CA ILE A 9 0.17 -8.05 -5.48
C ILE A 9 0.36 -6.62 -6.01
N LEU A 10 -0.68 -6.00 -6.56
CA LEU A 10 -0.62 -4.60 -7.02
C LEU A 10 -0.36 -3.62 -5.86
N LEU A 11 -1.04 -3.83 -4.72
CA LEU A 11 -0.79 -3.07 -3.50
C LEU A 11 0.64 -3.24 -3.01
N PHE A 12 1.19 -4.46 -3.10
CA PHE A 12 2.57 -4.75 -2.75
C PHE A 12 3.54 -4.02 -3.68
N ILE A 13 3.49 -4.27 -4.99
CA ILE A 13 4.45 -3.70 -5.96
C ILE A 13 4.41 -2.16 -5.94
N SER A 14 3.22 -1.56 -5.87
CA SER A 14 3.09 -0.09 -5.77
C SER A 14 3.67 0.47 -4.48
N ALA A 15 3.62 -0.26 -3.35
CA ALA A 15 4.20 0.19 -2.09
C ALA A 15 5.75 0.30 -2.14
N TYR A 16 6.41 -0.51 -2.98
CA TYR A 16 7.87 -0.43 -3.21
C TYR A 16 8.25 0.44 -4.42
N SER A 17 7.31 1.15 -5.03
CA SER A 17 7.65 2.12 -6.08
C SER A 17 8.68 3.18 -5.66
N PRO A 18 8.68 3.71 -4.41
CA PRO A 18 9.73 4.64 -3.99
C PRO A 18 11.12 3.99 -3.98
N LEU A 19 11.21 2.70 -3.62
CA LEU A 19 12.46 1.96 -3.65
C LEU A 19 13.01 1.83 -5.07
N PHE A 20 12.16 1.45 -6.04
CA PHE A 20 12.59 1.33 -7.43
C PHE A 20 13.04 2.67 -8.02
N LEU A 21 12.42 3.78 -7.60
CA LEU A 21 12.86 5.13 -7.97
C LEU A 21 14.26 5.44 -7.39
N ILE A 22 14.51 5.11 -6.12
CA ILE A 22 15.84 5.30 -5.49
C ILE A 22 16.90 4.48 -6.23
N LEU A 23 16.60 3.24 -6.57
CA LEU A 23 17.53 2.38 -7.32
C LEU A 23 17.81 2.94 -8.73
N ALA A 24 16.82 3.49 -9.41
CA ALA A 24 17.01 4.15 -10.70
C ALA A 24 17.90 5.39 -10.59
N VAL A 25 17.71 6.23 -9.56
CA VAL A 25 18.59 7.37 -9.31
C VAL A 25 20.02 6.90 -9.02
N LYS A 26 20.19 5.81 -8.28
CA LYS A 26 21.52 5.27 -7.96
C LYS A 26 22.25 4.69 -9.18
N ASP A 27 21.53 4.08 -10.12
CA ASP A 27 22.09 3.53 -11.36
C ASP A 27 22.40 4.59 -12.43
N PHE A 28 21.86 5.80 -12.28
CA PHE A 28 22.10 6.89 -13.21
C PHE A 28 23.46 7.53 -12.96
N ASP A 29 24.32 7.54 -13.98
CA ASP A 29 25.60 8.23 -13.93
C ASP A 29 25.40 9.73 -14.17
N PHE A 30 25.44 10.52 -13.09
CA PHE A 30 25.33 11.98 -13.13
C PHE A 30 26.62 12.71 -13.56
N TYR A 31 27.76 12.02 -13.65
CA TYR A 31 29.06 12.66 -13.78
C TYR A 31 29.64 12.54 -15.18
N CYS A 32 29.65 11.34 -15.76
CA CYS A 32 30.35 11.09 -17.02
C CYS A 32 29.38 10.91 -18.19
N SER A 33 28.53 9.89 -18.12
CA SER A 33 27.78 9.40 -19.29
C SER A 33 26.34 9.93 -19.39
N TYR A 34 25.79 10.52 -18.33
CA TYR A 34 24.37 10.95 -18.25
C TYR A 34 23.40 9.85 -18.70
N SER A 35 23.72 8.61 -18.37
CA SER A 35 22.99 7.42 -18.79
C SER A 35 22.87 6.43 -17.65
N PHE A 36 21.84 5.57 -17.73
CA PHE A 36 21.72 4.42 -16.84
C PHE A 36 22.80 3.39 -17.16
N GLY A 37 23.45 2.84 -16.12
CA GLY A 37 24.35 1.70 -16.28
C GLY A 37 23.60 0.46 -16.77
N HIS A 38 22.36 0.28 -16.30
CA HIS A 38 21.51 -0.86 -16.62
C HIS A 38 20.15 -0.41 -17.17
N PRO A 39 20.11 0.19 -18.38
CA PRO A 39 18.92 0.84 -18.91
C PRO A 39 17.73 -0.13 -19.05
N VAL A 40 17.99 -1.39 -19.41
CA VAL A 40 16.95 -2.42 -19.53
C VAL A 40 16.35 -2.78 -18.18
N ALA A 41 17.19 -3.02 -17.16
CA ALA A 41 16.74 -3.39 -15.82
C ALA A 41 15.94 -2.25 -15.17
N ILE A 42 16.44 -1.02 -15.25
CA ILE A 42 15.75 0.16 -14.74
C ILE A 42 14.43 0.39 -15.49
N SER A 43 14.41 0.26 -16.81
CA SER A 43 13.17 0.41 -17.59
C SER A 43 12.12 -0.62 -17.20
N ILE A 44 12.51 -1.87 -16.95
CA ILE A 44 11.59 -2.92 -16.49
C ILE A 44 11.07 -2.60 -15.08
N LEU A 45 11.96 -2.23 -14.15
CA LEU A 45 11.58 -1.90 -12.77
C LEU A 45 10.63 -0.70 -12.71
N LEU A 46 10.98 0.40 -13.37
CA LEU A 46 10.15 1.60 -13.43
C LEU A 46 8.86 1.37 -14.20
N GLY A 47 8.90 0.62 -15.30
CA GLY A 47 7.71 0.26 -16.09
C GLY A 47 6.73 -0.59 -15.28
N LEU A 48 7.22 -1.62 -14.59
CA LEU A 48 6.41 -2.47 -13.71
C LEU A 48 5.83 -1.68 -12.54
N SER A 49 6.64 -0.79 -11.96
CA SER A 49 6.23 0.09 -10.87
C SER A 49 5.13 1.04 -11.30
N ALA A 50 5.33 1.76 -12.40
CA ALA A 50 4.36 2.70 -12.96
C ALA A 50 3.05 2.00 -13.34
N LEU A 51 3.14 0.84 -14.02
CA LEU A 51 1.97 0.03 -14.36
C LEU A 51 1.21 -0.39 -13.11
N SER A 52 1.91 -0.83 -12.06
CA SER A 52 1.28 -1.24 -10.80
C SER A 52 0.57 -0.08 -10.11
N VAL A 53 1.16 1.12 -10.12
CA VAL A 53 0.55 2.33 -9.54
C VAL A 53 -0.69 2.75 -10.33
N ILE A 54 -0.62 2.74 -11.66
CA ILE A 54 -1.77 3.05 -12.53
C ILE A 54 -2.91 2.06 -12.26
N LEU A 55 -2.63 0.76 -12.28
CA LEU A 55 -3.63 -0.28 -12.04
C LEU A 55 -4.22 -0.19 -10.63
N LEU A 56 -3.42 0.17 -9.63
CA LEU A 56 -3.90 0.44 -8.26
C LEU A 56 -4.96 1.55 -8.27
N PHE A 57 -4.66 2.71 -8.85
CA PHE A 57 -5.60 3.83 -8.89
C PHE A 57 -6.84 3.55 -9.74
N VAL A 58 -6.69 2.84 -10.86
CA VAL A 58 -7.84 2.36 -11.66
C VAL A 58 -8.71 1.42 -10.83
N THR A 59 -8.10 0.49 -10.08
CA THR A 59 -8.83 -0.43 -9.20
C THR A 59 -9.60 0.33 -8.13
N ILE A 60 -8.95 1.33 -7.51
CA ILE A 60 -9.58 2.17 -6.48
C ILE A 60 -10.72 3.02 -7.05
N GLY A 61 -10.53 3.64 -8.22
CA GLY A 61 -11.58 4.41 -8.89
C GLY A 61 -12.77 3.56 -9.35
N SER A 62 -12.54 2.26 -9.57
CA SER A 62 -13.60 1.30 -9.95
C SER A 62 -14.38 0.73 -8.76
N ILE A 63 -14.02 1.09 -7.52
CA ILE A 63 -14.74 0.64 -6.32
C ILE A 63 -16.11 1.32 -6.30
N LYS A 64 -17.18 0.58 -6.62
CA LYS A 64 -18.55 1.09 -6.47
C LYS A 64 -18.89 1.29 -4.99
N ARG A 65 -19.93 2.08 -4.71
CA ARG A 65 -20.49 2.33 -3.36
C ARG A 65 -20.42 1.11 -2.43
N GLY A 66 -19.97 1.35 -1.20
CA GLY A 66 -19.91 0.35 -0.15
C GLY A 66 -21.31 -0.10 0.24
N ASN A 67 -21.46 -1.39 0.47
CA ASN A 67 -22.73 -2.01 0.82
C ASN A 67 -22.81 -2.42 2.30
N MET A 68 -21.76 -2.16 3.07
CA MET A 68 -21.65 -2.54 4.48
C MET A 68 -21.54 -1.28 5.35
N PRO A 69 -22.65 -0.79 5.92
CA PRO A 69 -22.61 0.30 6.88
C PRO A 69 -22.04 -0.19 8.21
N VAL A 70 -21.06 0.52 8.75
CA VAL A 70 -20.44 0.21 10.04
C VAL A 70 -20.44 1.43 10.95
N THR A 71 -20.89 1.25 12.19
CA THR A 71 -20.80 2.27 13.23
C THR A 71 -19.51 2.07 14.00
N VAL A 72 -18.66 3.08 13.97
CA VAL A 72 -17.31 3.00 14.53
C VAL A 72 -17.36 3.14 16.05
N LYS A 73 -16.81 2.17 16.78
CA LYS A 73 -16.64 2.22 18.23
C LYS A 73 -15.30 2.80 18.64
N ALA A 74 -14.23 2.38 17.98
CA ALA A 74 -12.90 2.91 18.21
C ALA A 74 -12.12 2.99 16.89
N VAL A 75 -11.21 3.96 16.82
CA VAL A 75 -10.34 4.18 15.67
C VAL A 75 -8.90 4.29 16.17
N LYS A 76 -8.00 3.55 15.53
CA LYS A 76 -6.56 3.74 15.69
C LYS A 76 -5.94 4.07 14.34
N ASN A 77 -5.29 5.22 14.24
CA ASN A 77 -4.53 5.57 13.04
C ASN A 77 -3.22 4.77 12.98
N ARG A 78 -3.04 3.98 11.93
CA ARG A 78 -1.85 3.14 11.67
C ARG A 78 -0.86 3.82 10.71
N SER A 79 -1.19 4.99 10.17
CA SER A 79 -0.36 5.68 9.18
C SER A 79 0.98 6.16 9.76
N VAL A 80 1.06 6.40 11.07
CA VAL A 80 2.34 6.72 11.75
C VAL A 80 3.22 5.49 11.85
N ASP A 81 2.62 4.31 12.11
CA ASP A 81 3.34 3.04 12.12
C ASP A 81 3.99 2.80 10.74
N LEU A 82 3.31 3.15 9.63
CA LEU A 82 3.84 3.06 8.25
C LEU A 82 5.21 3.71 8.14
N ILE A 83 5.32 4.95 8.60
CA ILE A 83 6.54 5.75 8.48
C ILE A 83 7.67 5.09 9.28
N ASN A 84 7.39 4.67 10.51
CA ASN A 84 8.37 4.05 11.40
C ASN A 84 8.91 2.72 10.86
N TYR A 85 8.09 1.93 10.16
CA TYR A 85 8.54 0.71 9.51
C TYR A 85 9.22 0.95 8.16
N THR A 86 8.83 1.97 7.40
CA THR A 86 9.35 2.21 6.04
C THR A 86 10.76 2.81 6.05
N ILE A 87 11.06 3.71 6.99
CA ILE A 87 12.36 4.40 7.06
C ILE A 87 13.54 3.41 7.17
N PRO A 88 13.56 2.44 8.11
CA PRO A 88 14.66 1.49 8.21
C PRO A 88 14.89 0.70 6.93
N TYR A 89 13.81 0.32 6.23
CA TYR A 89 13.92 -0.39 4.96
C TYR A 89 14.58 0.49 3.89
N ILE A 90 14.10 1.73 3.70
CA ILE A 90 14.74 2.68 2.76
C ILE A 90 16.23 2.81 3.06
N VAL A 91 16.60 2.91 4.34
CA VAL A 91 18.00 3.02 4.74
C VAL A 91 18.83 1.79 4.35
N SER A 92 18.31 0.58 4.59
CA SER A 92 18.97 -0.67 4.19
C SER A 92 19.22 -0.75 2.68
N PHE A 93 18.41 -0.05 1.87
CA PHE A 93 18.53 -0.08 0.42
C PHE A 93 19.58 0.87 -0.16
N PHE A 94 20.05 1.88 0.58
CA PHE A 94 21.12 2.76 0.09
C PHE A 94 22.41 2.01 -0.23
N GLY A 95 22.66 0.87 0.43
CA GLY A 95 23.84 0.03 0.20
C GLY A 95 23.82 -0.76 -1.11
N PHE A 96 22.66 -1.03 -1.70
CA PHE A 96 22.52 -1.98 -2.81
C PHE A 96 23.03 -1.44 -4.14
N ASP A 97 23.91 -2.17 -4.79
CA ASP A 97 24.47 -1.87 -6.10
C ASP A 97 23.89 -2.81 -7.15
N LEU A 98 23.13 -2.26 -8.11
CA LEU A 98 22.52 -3.05 -9.18
C LEU A 98 23.54 -3.68 -10.14
N ALA A 99 24.80 -3.24 -10.13
CA ALA A 99 25.87 -3.90 -10.88
C ALA A 99 26.27 -5.25 -10.27
N LYS A 100 25.97 -5.47 -8.99
CA LYS A 100 26.38 -6.67 -8.27
C LYS A 100 25.26 -7.70 -8.23
N VAL A 101 25.53 -8.89 -8.76
CA VAL A 101 24.56 -10.00 -8.78
C VAL A 101 24.15 -10.41 -7.36
N GLU A 102 25.05 -10.34 -6.38
CA GLU A 102 24.77 -10.62 -4.97
C GLU A 102 23.72 -9.66 -4.37
N ASP A 103 23.75 -8.39 -4.76
CA ASP A 103 22.78 -7.38 -4.32
C ASP A 103 21.42 -7.59 -5.00
N ILE A 104 21.41 -7.96 -6.29
CA ILE A 104 20.17 -8.32 -7.01
C ILE A 104 19.50 -9.55 -6.36
N ILE A 105 20.28 -10.59 -6.05
CA ILE A 105 19.75 -11.80 -5.39
C ILE A 105 19.23 -11.46 -3.99
N SER A 106 19.99 -10.67 -3.22
CA SER A 106 19.60 -10.24 -1.87
C SER A 106 18.31 -9.41 -1.90
N LEU A 107 18.18 -8.50 -2.86
CA LEU A 107 16.97 -7.71 -3.08
C LEU A 107 15.77 -8.61 -3.44
N SER A 108 15.98 -9.60 -4.30
CA SER A 108 14.94 -10.54 -4.73
C SER A 108 14.44 -11.40 -3.56
N ILE A 109 15.36 -11.93 -2.74
CA ILE A 109 15.02 -12.69 -1.53
C ILE A 109 14.27 -11.80 -0.55
N PHE A 110 14.72 -10.56 -0.35
CA PHE A 110 14.09 -9.61 0.53
C PHE A 110 12.66 -9.27 0.09
N LEU A 111 12.45 -8.95 -1.19
CA LEU A 111 11.13 -8.68 -1.76
C LEU A 111 10.22 -9.91 -1.68
N LEU A 112 10.74 -11.11 -1.94
CA LEU A 112 9.97 -12.35 -1.81
C LEU A 112 9.55 -12.59 -0.36
N LEU A 113 10.45 -12.41 0.60
CA LEU A 113 10.15 -12.56 2.02
C LEU A 113 9.09 -11.55 2.46
N LEU A 114 9.20 -10.29 2.05
CA LEU A 114 8.17 -9.29 2.35
C LEU A 114 6.83 -9.63 1.68
N LEU A 115 6.83 -10.16 0.46
CA LEU A 115 5.60 -10.62 -0.20
C LEU A 115 4.96 -11.79 0.57
N LEU A 116 5.74 -12.76 1.02
CA LEU A 116 5.22 -13.88 1.83
C LEU A 116 4.69 -13.40 3.18
N LEU A 117 5.40 -12.49 3.85
CA LEU A 117 4.92 -11.84 5.08
C LEU A 117 3.62 -11.06 4.83
N THR A 118 3.48 -10.38 3.68
CA THR A 118 2.23 -9.72 3.27
C THR A 118 1.06 -10.69 3.26
N ILE A 119 1.25 -11.82 2.57
CA ILE A 119 0.20 -12.81 2.36
C ILE A 119 -0.19 -13.48 3.69
N LYS A 120 0.79 -13.74 4.56
CA LYS A 120 0.59 -14.46 5.83
C LYS A 120 0.09 -13.58 6.97
N SER A 121 0.62 -12.37 7.12
CA SER A 121 0.41 -11.55 8.32
C SER A 121 -0.99 -10.95 8.42
N LYS A 122 -1.81 -10.97 7.34
CA LYS A 122 -3.07 -10.20 7.23
C LYS A 122 -2.89 -8.69 7.46
N SER A 123 -1.66 -8.25 7.73
CA SER A 123 -1.27 -6.86 7.84
C SER A 123 -1.23 -6.35 6.42
N VAL A 124 -2.29 -5.66 6.06
CA VAL A 124 -2.38 -5.04 4.75
C VAL A 124 -1.24 -4.04 4.67
N PHE A 125 -0.47 -4.16 3.60
CA PHE A 125 0.65 -3.28 3.34
C PHE A 125 0.21 -1.83 3.41
N MET A 126 0.86 -1.13 4.34
CA MET A 126 0.77 0.29 4.51
C MET A 126 1.50 0.92 3.32
N ASN A 127 0.74 1.27 2.28
CA ASN A 127 1.29 1.70 0.99
C ASN A 127 1.64 3.20 1.01
N PRO A 128 2.93 3.60 0.91
CA PRO A 128 3.33 5.00 0.94
C PRO A 128 2.70 5.83 -0.18
N ILE A 129 2.45 5.23 -1.36
CA ILE A 129 1.79 5.91 -2.49
C ILE A 129 0.35 6.24 -2.15
N LEU A 130 -0.35 5.37 -1.42
CA LEU A 130 -1.69 5.67 -0.93
C LEU A 130 -1.66 6.79 0.11
N LEU A 131 -0.71 6.76 1.04
CA LEU A 131 -0.55 7.83 2.03
C LEU A 131 -0.26 9.19 1.38
N LEU A 132 0.64 9.23 0.40
CA LEU A 132 0.94 10.42 -0.40
C LEU A 132 -0.26 10.90 -1.21
N ALA A 133 -1.14 10.00 -1.66
CA ALA A 133 -2.39 10.33 -2.32
C ALA A 133 -3.53 10.72 -1.34
N GLY A 134 -3.22 10.91 -0.05
CA GLY A 134 -4.15 11.35 0.99
C GLY A 134 -4.99 10.24 1.62
N TYR A 135 -4.69 8.98 1.34
CA TYR A 135 -5.37 7.84 1.97
C TYR A 135 -4.67 7.44 3.27
N ASN A 136 -5.40 7.51 4.37
CA ASN A 136 -4.92 7.08 5.68
C ASN A 136 -5.39 5.65 5.97
N LEU A 137 -4.62 4.94 6.79
CA LEU A 137 -4.90 3.57 7.20
C LEU A 137 -5.35 3.56 8.67
N TYR A 138 -6.51 2.96 8.91
CA TYR A 138 -7.11 2.90 10.24
C TYR A 138 -7.43 1.47 10.65
N ASP A 139 -7.21 1.16 11.92
CA ASP A 139 -7.78 -0.01 12.60
C ASP A 139 -9.13 0.44 13.17
N LEU A 140 -10.22 -0.13 12.65
CA LEU A 140 -11.57 0.15 13.11
C LEU A 140 -12.07 -0.99 13.96
N GLU A 141 -12.56 -0.65 15.15
CA GLU A 141 -13.43 -1.52 15.92
C GLU A 141 -14.87 -1.10 15.70
N TYR A 142 -15.71 -2.04 15.32
CA TYR A 142 -17.14 -1.82 15.07
C TYR A 142 -17.94 -3.04 15.51
N GLU A 143 -19.25 -2.87 15.64
CA GLU A 143 -20.16 -3.97 15.92
C GLU A 143 -20.85 -4.41 14.64
N TYR A 144 -20.87 -5.71 14.41
CA TYR A 144 -21.54 -6.33 13.28
C TYR A 144 -22.30 -7.55 13.78
N ASP A 145 -23.62 -7.58 13.56
CA ASP A 145 -24.52 -8.62 14.06
C ASP A 145 -24.34 -8.94 15.56
N GLY A 146 -24.22 -7.89 16.38
CA GLY A 146 -24.08 -8.03 17.84
C GLY A 146 -22.69 -8.47 18.32
N LYS A 147 -21.70 -8.59 17.42
CA LYS A 147 -20.34 -9.04 17.75
C LYS A 147 -19.30 -7.92 17.54
N PRO A 148 -18.40 -7.67 18.51
CA PRO A 148 -17.29 -6.77 18.30
C PRO A 148 -16.34 -7.36 17.24
N THR A 149 -16.08 -6.58 16.20
CA THR A 149 -15.21 -6.95 15.08
C THR A 149 -14.19 -5.84 14.87
N SER A 150 -12.94 -6.20 14.59
CA SER A 150 -11.90 -5.27 14.16
C SER A 150 -11.55 -5.51 12.69
N THR A 151 -11.34 -4.43 11.95
CA THR A 151 -10.85 -4.51 10.57
C THR A 151 -9.96 -3.33 10.20
N ILE A 152 -9.10 -3.55 9.20
CA ILE A 152 -8.26 -2.49 8.65
C ILE A 152 -9.01 -1.84 7.48
N VAL A 153 -9.11 -0.52 7.53
CA VAL A 153 -9.70 0.29 6.46
C VAL A 153 -8.72 1.29 5.88
N ILE A 154 -8.91 1.59 4.61
CA ILE A 154 -8.28 2.74 3.94
C ILE A 154 -9.35 3.81 3.74
N SER A 155 -9.05 5.04 4.14
CA SER A 155 -9.97 6.17 4.03
C SER A 155 -9.25 7.46 3.66
N LYS A 156 -9.84 8.25 2.75
CA LYS A 156 -9.44 9.66 2.57
C LYS A 156 -9.98 10.56 3.68
N HIS A 157 -11.08 10.15 4.32
CA HIS A 157 -11.70 10.91 5.39
C HIS A 157 -11.05 10.56 6.72
N GLU A 158 -10.88 11.59 7.57
CA GLU A 158 -10.59 11.38 8.98
C GLU A 158 -11.74 10.59 9.61
N MET A 159 -11.40 9.53 10.35
CA MET A 159 -12.38 8.65 10.97
C MET A 159 -12.40 8.88 12.47
N LYS A 160 -13.60 9.06 13.05
CA LYS A 160 -13.78 9.26 14.48
C LYS A 160 -14.76 8.22 15.04
N ALA A 161 -14.60 7.91 16.33
CA ALA A 161 -15.55 7.08 17.05
C ALA A 161 -16.94 7.73 17.07
N GLY A 162 -17.98 6.91 16.96
CA GLY A 162 -19.38 7.34 16.88
C GLY A 162 -19.88 7.67 15.48
N GLU A 163 -18.99 7.77 14.48
CA GLU A 163 -19.38 8.04 13.10
C GLU A 163 -19.74 6.75 12.35
N ARG A 164 -20.60 6.88 11.33
CA ARG A 164 -21.03 5.77 10.48
C ARG A 164 -20.45 5.90 9.08
N PHE A 165 -19.86 4.81 8.61
CA PHE A 165 -19.17 4.76 7.33
C PHE A 165 -19.61 3.55 6.52
N TYR A 166 -19.60 3.70 5.19
CA TYR A 166 -19.81 2.61 4.27
C TYR A 166 -18.47 2.04 3.83
N ILE A 167 -18.19 0.82 4.26
CA ILE A 167 -16.96 0.11 3.91
C ILE A 167 -17.22 -0.93 2.81
N ARG A 168 -16.17 -1.22 2.04
CA ARG A 168 -16.18 -2.25 0.99
C ARG A 168 -14.92 -3.07 1.04
N SER A 169 -15.04 -4.39 0.98
CA SER A 169 -13.87 -5.27 1.00
C SER A 169 -13.04 -5.10 -0.28
N LEU A 170 -11.75 -4.76 -0.13
CA LEU A 170 -10.75 -4.83 -1.18
C LEU A 170 -10.09 -6.22 -1.19
N THR A 171 -9.76 -6.72 -0.01
CA THR A 171 -9.23 -8.07 0.21
C THR A 171 -10.01 -8.75 1.33
N ARG A 172 -9.51 -9.86 1.88
CA ARG A 172 -10.16 -10.53 3.03
C ARG A 172 -9.99 -9.75 4.34
N PHE A 173 -8.97 -8.88 4.42
CA PHE A 173 -8.58 -8.18 5.65
C PHE A 173 -8.46 -6.67 5.46
N LEU A 174 -8.66 -6.19 4.23
CA LEU A 174 -8.64 -4.78 3.87
C LEU A 174 -10.00 -4.34 3.36
N TYR A 175 -10.46 -3.23 3.90
CA TYR A 175 -11.65 -2.56 3.44
C TYR A 175 -11.31 -1.14 3.00
N PHE A 176 -12.16 -0.57 2.16
CA PHE A 176 -12.05 0.79 1.68
C PHE A 176 -13.30 1.55 2.11
N VAL A 177 -13.12 2.72 2.70
CA VAL A 177 -14.21 3.63 3.05
C VAL A 177 -14.64 4.33 1.77
N THR A 178 -15.90 4.13 1.42
CA THR A 178 -16.48 4.70 0.20
C THR A 178 -17.22 6.00 0.48
N GLU A 179 -17.95 6.06 1.60
CA GLU A 179 -18.77 7.22 1.97
C GLU A 179 -18.83 7.34 3.49
N LYS A 180 -18.84 8.58 3.98
CA LYS A 180 -19.26 8.92 5.34
C LYS A 180 -20.76 9.18 5.32
N GLU A 181 -21.51 8.53 6.18
CA GLU A 181 -22.92 8.88 6.37
C GLU A 181 -22.93 10.25 7.07
N THR A 182 -23.16 11.31 6.29
CA THR A 182 -23.49 12.61 6.88
C THR A 182 -24.87 12.47 7.47
N THR A 183 -24.95 12.48 8.79
CA THR A 183 -26.22 12.72 9.50
C THR A 183 -26.75 14.04 8.95
N ASN A 184 -27.72 13.98 8.05
CA ASN A 184 -28.54 15.14 7.73
C ASN A 184 -29.23 15.47 9.05
N ALA A 185 -28.74 16.52 9.73
CA ALA A 185 -29.51 17.18 10.76
C ALA A 185 -30.84 17.58 10.12
N GLN A 186 -31.93 17.16 10.76
CA GLN A 186 -33.31 17.51 10.41
C GLN A 186 -33.49 19.01 10.28
#